data_AF-A0A1I7F458-F1
#
_entry.id   AF-A0A1I7F458-F1
#
_cell.length_a   1.000
_cell.length_b   1.000
_cell.length_c   1.000
_cell.angle_alpha   90.00
_cell.angle_beta   90.00
_cell.angle_gamma   90.00
#
_symmetry.space_group_name_H-M   'P 1'
#
loop_
_entity.id
_entity.type
_entity.pdbx_description
1 polymer ?
#
loop_
_entity_poly.entity_id
_entity_poly.type
_entity_poly.pdbx_seq_one_letter_code
_entity_poly.pdbx_strand_id
1 'polypeptide(L)'
;MSRATTKPAPQMAYITIGHSDFLLDASKAMKVAELMQHAVDAKWDYYRSEGKDTYIAGDPARVEFRLVRAAQVRMPQGDITPVPPARPRLLR
;
A
#
# COMPACT_ATOMS: atom_id res chain seq x y z
N MET A 1 -23.09 3.05 -30.89
CA MET A 1 -22.14 3.82 -30.05
C MET A 1 -21.65 2.92 -28.91
N SER A 2 -20.46 2.31 -29.01
CA SER A 2 -19.88 1.57 -27.88
C SER A 2 -18.79 2.40 -27.22
N ARG A 3 -19.01 2.74 -25.96
CA ARG A 3 -18.10 3.54 -25.14
C ARG A 3 -16.93 2.64 -24.73
N ALA A 4 -15.71 3.02 -25.07
CA ALA A 4 -14.51 2.32 -24.60
C ALA A 4 -14.53 2.26 -23.07
N THR A 5 -14.43 1.05 -22.51
CA THR A 5 -14.39 0.82 -21.08
C THR A 5 -13.02 1.20 -20.56
N THR A 6 -12.84 2.47 -20.18
CA THR A 6 -11.68 2.87 -19.38
C THR A 6 -11.77 2.11 -18.06
N LYS A 7 -10.87 1.14 -17.86
CA LYS A 7 -10.76 0.42 -16.59
C LYS A 7 -10.59 1.49 -15.50
N PRO A 8 -11.43 1.50 -14.44
CA PRO A 8 -11.30 2.48 -13.38
C PRO A 8 -9.87 2.47 -12.86
N ALA A 9 -9.23 3.63 -12.80
CA ALA A 9 -7.92 3.73 -12.17
C ALA A 9 -8.05 3.15 -10.75
N PRO A 10 -7.13 2.25 -10.34
CA PRO A 10 -7.21 1.66 -9.01
C PRO A 10 -7.17 2.77 -7.96
N GLN A 11 -8.16 2.77 -7.06
CA GLN A 11 -8.21 3.70 -5.94
C GLN A 11 -6.99 3.45 -5.07
N MET A 12 -6.21 4.49 -4.79
CA MET A 12 -5.01 4.40 -3.94
C MET A 12 -5.37 4.64 -2.47
N ALA A 13 -4.56 4.07 -1.58
CA ALA A 13 -4.64 4.28 -0.14
C ALA A 13 -3.23 4.47 0.45
N TYR A 14 -3.18 5.39 1.40
CA TYR A 14 -2.04 5.61 2.29
C TYR A 14 -2.28 4.83 3.58
N ILE A 15 -1.28 4.06 4.00
CA ILE A 15 -1.32 3.28 5.23
C ILE A 15 -0.06 3.54 6.05
N THR A 16 -0.25 3.81 7.34
CA THR A 16 0.85 3.95 8.31
C THR A 16 0.80 2.76 9.25
N ILE A 17 1.96 2.13 9.47
CA ILE A 17 2.15 1.01 10.38
C ILE A 17 3.33 1.36 11.28
N GLY A 18 3.05 1.63 12.56
CA GLY A 18 4.05 2.12 13.50
C GLY A 18 4.67 3.44 13.03
N HIS A 19 5.91 3.38 12.55
CA HIS A 19 6.66 4.54 12.03
C HIS A 19 6.88 4.51 10.51
N SER A 20 6.32 3.51 9.83
CA SER A 20 6.50 3.34 8.40
C SER A 20 5.23 3.68 7.63
N ASP A 21 5.41 4.41 6.54
CA ASP A 21 4.34 4.88 5.68
C ASP A 21 4.41 4.22 4.31
N PHE A 22 3.28 3.77 3.81
CA PHE A 22 3.18 3.06 2.54
C PHE A 22 2.03 3.59 1.68
N LEU A 23 2.20 3.50 0.37
CA LEU A 23 1.18 3.82 -0.62
C LEU A 23 0.89 2.58 -1.46
N LEU A 24 -0.36 2.13 -1.46
CA LEU A 24 -0.79 0.87 -2.09
C LEU A 24 -2.14 1.04 -2.79
N ASP A 25 -2.51 0.06 -3.62
CA ASP A 25 -3.91 -0.08 -4.06
C ASP A 25 -4.82 -0.26 -2.84
N ALA A 26 -5.98 0.40 -2.82
CA ALA A 26 -6.89 0.41 -1.67
C ALA A 26 -7.32 -1.01 -1.25
N SER A 27 -7.54 -1.92 -2.21
CA SER A 27 -7.90 -3.31 -1.91
C SER A 27 -6.79 -4.08 -1.19
N LYS A 28 -5.51 -3.76 -1.48
CA LYS A 28 -4.36 -4.35 -0.80
C LYS A 28 -4.15 -3.70 0.56
N ALA A 29 -4.24 -2.38 0.63
CA ALA A 29 -4.11 -1.63 1.88
C ALA A 29 -5.16 -2.06 2.92
N MET A 30 -6.42 -2.30 2.50
CA MET A 30 -7.46 -2.81 3.41
C MET A 30 -7.09 -4.17 4.01
N LYS A 31 -6.56 -5.10 3.20
CA LYS A 31 -6.10 -6.40 3.70
C LYS A 31 -4.96 -6.26 4.70
N VAL A 32 -4.03 -5.35 4.43
CA VAL A 32 -2.93 -5.08 5.36
C VAL A 32 -3.46 -4.51 6.66
N ALA A 33 -4.39 -3.55 6.61
CA ALA A 33 -5.01 -2.99 7.80
C ALA A 33 -5.75 -4.06 8.64
N GLU A 34 -6.50 -4.94 7.99
CA GLU A 34 -7.21 -6.05 8.64
C GLU A 34 -6.26 -7.04 9.32
N LEU A 35 -5.14 -7.39 8.68
CA LEU A 35 -4.14 -8.26 9.28
C LEU A 35 -3.45 -7.59 10.47
N MET A 36 -3.12 -6.30 10.32
CA MET A 36 -2.38 -5.56 11.33
C MET A 36 -3.24 -5.12 12.53
N GLN A 37 -4.58 -5.06 12.40
CA GLN A 37 -5.46 -4.71 13.52
C GLN A 37 -5.37 -5.70 14.70
N HIS A 38 -4.93 -6.92 14.43
CA HIS A 38 -4.75 -7.98 15.42
C HIS A 38 -3.27 -8.21 15.77
N ALA A 39 -2.36 -7.43 15.19
CA ALA A 39 -0.94 -7.55 15.43
C ALA A 39 -0.52 -6.78 16.70
N VAL A 40 0.55 -7.29 17.32
CA VAL A 40 1.22 -6.66 18.46
C VAL A 40 2.63 -6.34 18.02
N ASP A 41 3.14 -5.17 18.42
CA ASP A 41 4.53 -4.82 18.15
C ASP A 41 5.45 -5.83 18.86
N ALA A 42 6.54 -6.22 18.20
CA ALA A 42 7.52 -7.14 18.76
C ALA A 42 8.93 -6.60 18.53
N LYS A 43 9.78 -6.67 19.55
CA LYS A 43 11.19 -6.28 19.49
C LYS A 43 12.09 -7.50 19.68
N TRP A 44 13.21 -7.51 18.98
CA TRP A 44 14.25 -8.51 19.21
C TRP A 44 14.86 -8.32 20.59
N ASP A 45 14.96 -9.40 21.38
CA ASP A 45 15.70 -9.38 22.65
C ASP A 45 17.20 -9.62 22.42
N TYR A 46 17.99 -8.56 22.61
CA TYR A 46 19.44 -8.62 22.45
C TYR A 46 20.16 -9.17 23.69
N TYR A 47 19.48 -9.24 24.84
CA TYR A 47 20.06 -9.69 26.11
C TYR A 47 19.92 -11.22 26.23
N ARG A 48 20.76 -11.90 25.47
CA ARG A 48 20.75 -13.35 25.30
C ARG A 48 21.16 -14.08 26.59
N SER A 49 20.28 -14.90 27.17
CA SER A 49 20.65 -15.82 28.26
C SER A 49 21.01 -17.24 27.77
N GLU A 50 20.47 -17.75 26.66
CA GLU A 50 20.58 -19.20 26.36
C GLU A 50 20.62 -19.57 24.86
N GLY A 51 21.20 -18.74 24.01
CA GLY A 51 21.43 -19.09 22.59
C GLY A 51 20.17 -19.23 21.72
N LYS A 52 18.98 -18.93 22.24
CA LYS A 52 17.72 -18.88 21.48
C LYS A 52 17.36 -17.45 21.14
N ASP A 53 16.83 -17.25 19.94
CA ASP A 53 16.28 -15.96 19.55
C ASP A 53 14.92 -15.78 20.26
N THR A 54 14.80 -14.68 20.99
CA THR A 54 13.61 -14.36 21.79
C THR A 54 13.08 -12.98 21.38
N TYR A 55 11.78 -12.80 21.50
CA TYR A 55 11.07 -11.59 21.08
C TYR A 55 10.24 -11.05 22.24
N ILE A 56 10.32 -9.74 22.45
CA ILE A 56 9.56 -9.03 23.48
C ILE A 56 8.32 -8.46 22.82
N ALA A 57 7.14 -8.96 23.22
CA ALA A 57 5.85 -8.40 22.80
C ALA A 57 5.62 -7.04 23.48
N GLY A 58 5.07 -6.09 22.72
CA GLY A 58 4.77 -4.73 23.15
C GLY A 58 3.28 -4.41 23.06
N ASP A 59 2.98 -3.20 22.62
CA ASP A 59 1.61 -2.68 22.48
C ASP A 59 0.96 -3.13 21.16
N PRO A 60 -0.39 -3.02 21.03
CA PRO A 60 -1.07 -3.20 19.75
C PRO A 60 -0.46 -2.33 18.64
N ALA A 61 -0.31 -2.91 17.45
CA ALA A 61 0.27 -2.21 16.32
C ALA A 61 -0.57 -0.97 15.95
N ARG A 62 0.09 0.19 15.82
CA ARG A 62 -0.58 1.43 15.41
C ARG A 62 -0.76 1.42 13.91
N VAL A 63 -2.01 1.29 13.46
CA VAL A 63 -2.37 1.27 12.05
C VAL A 63 -3.27 2.45 11.73
N GLU A 64 -2.90 3.23 10.73
CA GLU A 64 -3.76 4.27 10.18
C GLU A 64 -3.99 4.04 8.69
N PHE A 65 -5.23 4.21 8.23
CA PHE A 65 -5.63 4.02 6.83
C PHE A 65 -6.34 5.27 6.30
N ARG A 66 -5.93 5.74 5.11
CA ARG A 66 -6.58 6.85 4.41
C ARG A 66 -6.67 6.59 2.92
N LEU A 67 -7.84 6.80 2.33
CA LEU A 67 -7.99 6.81 0.87
C LEU A 67 -7.40 8.09 0.30
N VAL A 68 -6.64 7.99 -0.80
CA VAL A 68 -6.00 9.14 -1.44
C VAL A 68 -6.34 9.20 -2.92
N ARG A 69 -6.57 10.42 -3.42
CA ARG A 69 -6.81 10.67 -4.84
C ARG A 69 -5.48 10.73 -5.59
N ALA A 70 -5.49 10.38 -6.87
CA ALA A 70 -4.31 10.49 -7.73
C ALA A 70 -3.68 11.90 -7.70
N ALA A 71 -4.50 12.95 -7.63
CA ALA A 71 -4.04 14.34 -7.56
C ALA A 71 -3.27 14.70 -6.26
N GLN A 72 -3.38 13.87 -5.21
CA GLN A 72 -2.67 14.06 -3.93
C GLN A 72 -1.33 13.34 -3.90
N VAL A 73 -1.01 12.53 -4.92
CA VAL A 73 0.22 11.75 -5.00
C VAL A 73 1.17 12.44 -5.97
N ARG A 74 2.35 12.85 -5.48
CA ARG A 74 3.43 13.39 -6.31
C ARG A 74 4.57 12.39 -6.34
N MET A 75 5.02 12.02 -7.54
CA MET A 75 6.28 11.29 -7.74
C MET A 75 7.36 12.27 -8.21
N PRO A 76 8.30 12.69 -7.35
CA PRO A 76 9.30 13.70 -7.70
C PRO A 76 10.28 13.26 -8.80
N GLN A 77 10.49 11.96 -8.95
CA GLN A 77 11.44 11.32 -9.88
C GLN A 77 10.75 10.28 -10.77
N GLY A 78 9.42 10.32 -10.87
CA GLY A 78 8.67 9.34 -11.67
C GLY A 78 8.79 9.66 -13.16
N ASP A 79 9.20 8.68 -13.96
CA ASP A 79 9.05 8.76 -15.42
C ASP A 79 7.56 8.88 -15.75
N ILE A 80 7.16 10.04 -16.26
CA ILE A 80 5.83 10.26 -16.83
C ILE A 80 5.83 9.55 -18.18
N THR A 81 5.81 8.21 -18.20
CA THR A 81 5.59 7.48 -19.45
C THR A 81 4.13 7.73 -19.84
N PRO A 82 3.86 8.50 -20.91
CA PRO A 82 2.49 8.74 -21.33
C PRO A 82 1.91 7.40 -21.76
N VAL A 83 0.72 7.06 -21.27
CA VAL A 83 -0.02 5.90 -21.78
C VAL A 83 -0.20 6.12 -23.30
N PRO A 84 0.27 5.20 -24.16
CA PRO A 84 0.14 5.36 -25.60
C PRO A 84 -1.34 5.48 -25.97
N PRO A 85 -1.71 6.44 -26.83
CA PRO A 85 -3.09 6.53 -27.30
C PRO A 85 -3.49 5.21 -27.99
N ALA A 86 -4.67 4.70 -27.64
CA ALA A 86 -5.19 3.48 -28.24
C ALA A 86 -5.23 3.63 -29.78
N ARG A 87 -4.58 2.72 -30.50
CA ARG A 87 -4.50 2.78 -31.96
C ARG A 87 -5.91 2.73 -32.56
N PRO A 88 -6.26 3.62 -33.49
CA PRO A 88 -7.55 3.57 -34.16
C PRO A 88 -7.68 2.25 -34.90
N ARG A 89 -8.74 1.51 -34.59
CA ARG A 89 -9.07 0.24 -35.22
C ARG A 89 -9.59 0.56 -36.62
N LEU A 90 -8.79 0.30 -37.65
CA LEU A 90 -9.21 0.44 -39.05
C LEU A 90 -10.41 -0.48 -39.29
N LEU A 91 -11.55 0.12 -39.65
CA LEU A 91 -12.75 -0.59 -40.08
C LEU A 91 -12.46 -1.22 -41.46
N ARG A 92 -12.67 -2.54 -41.58
CA ARG A 92 -12.80 -3.23 -42.87
C ARG A 92 -14.28 -3.45 -43.15
#